data_AF-A0A1S7PJU8-F1
#
_entry.id   AF-A0A1S7PJU8-F1
#
_cell.length_a   1.000
_cell.length_b   1.000
_cell.length_c   1.000
_cell.angle_alpha   90.00
_cell.angle_beta   90.00
_cell.angle_gamma   90.00
#
_symmetry.space_group_name_H-M   'P 1'
#
loop_
_entity.id
_entity.type
_entity.pdbx_description
1 polymer ?
#
loop_
_entity_poly.entity_id
_entity_poly.type
_entity_poly.pdbx_seq_one_letter_code
_entity_poly.pdbx_strand_id
1 'polypeptide(L)'
;MTSILTNHAAMSALQTLRSISTGLQKTQNEVSSGLRIATAADNAAYWSISTTMRSDKGAISAVQDALGLGAAKVDTAYAGMEAVIDVLVQFTAKLVAAKEDGVDKSKIQSELDQLKEQVLGIATSASFSGQNWLNTDITDIYDSAVNRSSVVSSFVRASSGVAVKTMDIDLSRVSLFNSTGGGLLQADARDIKTIGGIRSLVSVSGPSNIGGDYTQYEGIDGSSGYMLPEWNSGNAGRVSLQFPDGTPLDFNTPGAEISFTITLDREASNPDGYSGVIGENQELPGPYYDGYTTTITITKADIDAYNPGLGGVISTNTQFAEVLNAKLYPHGASVAGNYINASTGLHNPTLITITTLQQHGYGSHVEISAVSSSGVSTGGLKTDADFGYRGSGLALNFKPFIVHMDGKDTDGIDVSFTFSVNGASPQAYSFDRTYVNEVLNRDDGKVETSDDMATLLHSLLDNDWPDLVIEASARYVVIKSNRMSIANGGVVRASHSATSVSVTSPVPP
;
A
#
# COMPACT_ATOMS: atom_id res chain seq x y z
N MET A 1 -102.95 47.33 16.49
CA MET A 1 -104.02 46.34 16.18
C MET A 1 -103.56 44.97 16.64
N THR A 2 -104.28 44.37 17.59
CA THR A 2 -104.06 43.00 18.08
C THR A 2 -105.00 42.06 17.33
N SER A 3 -104.45 41.23 16.44
CA SER A 3 -105.19 40.14 15.78
C SER A 3 -105.29 38.95 16.74
N ILE A 4 -106.47 38.33 16.88
CA ILE A 4 -106.63 37.09 17.66
C ILE A 4 -105.88 35.91 17.00
N LEU A 5 -105.74 35.95 15.68
CA LEU A 5 -105.04 34.91 14.90
C LEU A 5 -103.52 35.07 14.94
N THR A 6 -103.01 36.26 15.26
CA THR A 6 -101.57 36.59 15.27
C THR A 6 -101.22 37.47 16.48
N ASN A 7 -100.79 36.84 17.57
CA ASN A 7 -100.35 37.54 18.77
C ASN A 7 -98.87 37.93 18.67
N HIS A 8 -98.62 39.15 18.17
CA HIS A 8 -97.27 39.68 17.98
C HIS A 8 -96.45 39.80 19.27
N ALA A 9 -97.09 40.07 20.42
CA ALA A 9 -96.40 40.15 21.71
C ALA A 9 -95.90 38.76 22.15
N ALA A 10 -96.75 37.73 22.02
CA ALA A 10 -96.36 36.35 22.32
C ALA A 10 -95.30 35.81 21.34
N MET A 11 -95.38 36.14 20.05
CA MET A 11 -94.35 35.77 19.06
C MET A 11 -93.01 36.44 19.36
N SER A 12 -93.02 37.72 19.76
CA SER A 12 -91.80 38.45 20.15
C SER A 12 -91.17 37.86 21.42
N ALA A 13 -91.99 37.58 22.45
CA ALA A 13 -91.53 36.92 23.67
C ALA A 13 -90.98 35.52 23.40
N LEU A 14 -91.61 34.74 22.51
CA LEU A 14 -91.12 33.42 22.09
C LEU A 14 -89.79 33.53 21.32
N GLN A 15 -89.62 34.55 20.48
CA GLN A 15 -88.35 34.81 19.79
C GLN A 15 -87.24 35.17 20.80
N THR A 16 -87.54 36.00 21.80
CA THR A 16 -86.61 36.30 22.90
C THR A 16 -86.28 35.05 23.71
N LEU A 17 -87.27 34.23 24.09
CA LEU A 17 -87.05 32.99 24.84
C LEU A 17 -86.20 31.99 24.05
N ARG A 18 -86.46 31.82 22.75
CA ARG A 18 -85.63 31.00 21.86
C ARG A 18 -84.19 31.53 21.81
N SER A 19 -84.00 32.85 21.72
CA SER A 19 -82.67 33.47 21.75
C SER A 19 -81.92 33.28 23.08
N ILE A 20 -82.63 33.35 24.21
CA ILE A 20 -82.05 33.07 25.53
C ILE A 20 -81.70 31.59 25.65
N SER A 21 -82.59 30.70 25.19
CA SER A 21 -82.36 29.25 25.21
C SER A 21 -81.17 28.84 24.35
N THR A 22 -80.99 29.44 23.16
CA THR A 22 -79.82 29.17 22.31
C THR A 22 -78.53 29.73 22.92
N GLY A 23 -78.58 30.91 23.54
CA GLY A 23 -77.44 31.49 24.28
C GLY A 23 -77.04 30.66 25.51
N LEU A 24 -78.03 30.16 26.26
CA LEU A 24 -77.82 29.26 27.39
C LEU A 24 -77.19 27.93 26.92
N GLN A 25 -77.73 27.32 25.86
CA GLN A 25 -77.19 26.07 25.31
C GLN A 25 -75.75 26.25 24.82
N LYS A 26 -75.44 27.37 24.16
CA LYS A 26 -74.07 27.71 23.75
C LYS A 26 -73.14 27.82 24.96
N THR A 27 -73.54 28.59 25.98
CA THR A 27 -72.73 28.76 27.20
C THR A 27 -72.52 27.42 27.91
N GLN A 28 -73.56 26.59 28.01
CA GLN A 28 -73.47 25.24 28.58
C GLN A 28 -72.50 24.36 27.78
N ASN A 29 -72.51 24.43 26.45
CA ASN A 29 -71.57 23.68 25.60
C ASN A 29 -70.12 24.17 25.77
N GLU A 30 -69.90 25.48 25.88
CA GLU A 30 -68.57 26.05 26.14
C GLU A 30 -68.05 25.64 27.53
N VAL A 31 -68.90 25.64 28.56
CA VAL A 31 -68.54 25.19 29.91
C VAL A 31 -68.26 23.68 29.94
N SER A 32 -69.09 22.88 29.26
CA SER A 32 -68.95 21.42 29.22
C SER A 32 -67.70 20.97 28.45
N SER A 33 -67.44 21.60 27.29
CA SER A 33 -66.26 21.29 26.46
C SER A 33 -64.97 21.98 26.94
N GLY A 34 -65.09 23.05 27.72
CA GLY A 34 -63.98 23.96 28.03
C GLY A 34 -63.47 24.78 26.84
N LEU A 35 -64.17 24.74 25.69
CA LEU A 35 -63.74 25.39 24.44
C LEU A 35 -64.72 26.51 24.08
N ARG A 36 -64.23 27.75 24.02
CA ARG A 36 -64.98 28.90 23.46
C ARG A 36 -65.32 28.72 21.97
N ILE A 37 -64.51 27.96 21.23
CA ILE A 37 -64.67 27.70 19.80
C ILE A 37 -64.46 26.20 19.61
N ALA A 38 -65.55 25.45 19.52
CA ALA A 38 -65.51 23.98 19.45
C ALA A 38 -65.51 23.48 18.00
N THR A 39 -66.26 24.15 17.12
CA THR A 39 -66.45 23.75 15.73
C THR A 39 -66.07 24.87 14.75
N ALA A 40 -65.84 24.51 13.48
CA ALA A 40 -65.56 25.48 12.42
C ALA A 40 -66.73 26.46 12.18
N ALA A 41 -67.96 26.06 12.53
CA ALA A 41 -69.14 26.91 12.43
C ALA A 41 -69.15 28.06 13.44
N ASP A 42 -68.47 27.92 14.58
CA ASP A 42 -68.41 28.95 15.63
C ASP A 42 -67.50 30.11 15.22
N ASN A 43 -66.33 29.80 14.65
CA ASN A 43 -65.41 30.75 14.01
C ASN A 43 -64.35 29.99 13.19
N ALA A 44 -64.49 29.97 11.87
CA ALA A 44 -63.64 29.17 10.99
C ALA A 44 -62.14 29.54 11.11
N ALA A 45 -61.80 30.83 11.25
CA ALA A 45 -60.41 31.28 11.30
C ALA A 45 -59.72 30.91 12.62
N TYR A 46 -60.38 31.13 13.76
CA TYR A 46 -59.79 30.75 15.06
C TYR A 46 -59.83 29.23 15.27
N TRP A 47 -60.86 28.55 14.77
CA TRP A 47 -60.91 27.09 14.81
C TRP A 47 -59.77 26.47 13.99
N SER A 48 -59.49 26.98 12.78
CA SER A 48 -58.37 26.49 11.95
C SER A 48 -57.02 26.75 12.61
N ILE A 49 -56.76 27.97 13.10
CA ILE A 49 -55.51 28.29 13.81
C ILE A 49 -55.34 27.40 15.05
N SER A 50 -56.36 27.26 15.89
CA SER A 50 -56.28 26.44 17.12
C SER A 50 -56.11 24.95 16.82
N THR A 51 -56.70 24.45 15.73
CA THR A 51 -56.53 23.06 15.28
C THR A 51 -55.13 22.83 14.76
N THR A 52 -54.57 23.77 13.99
CA THR A 52 -53.16 23.75 13.56
C THR A 52 -52.22 23.77 14.76
N MET A 53 -52.43 24.66 15.74
CA MET A 53 -51.61 24.72 16.96
C MET A 53 -51.68 23.43 17.79
N ARG A 54 -52.86 22.79 17.89
CA ARG A 54 -53.00 21.49 18.57
C ARG A 54 -52.24 20.39 17.83
N SER A 55 -52.31 20.37 16.50
CA SER A 55 -51.54 19.44 15.67
C SER A 55 -50.03 19.66 15.83
N ASP A 56 -49.58 20.92 15.86
CA ASP A 56 -48.16 21.26 16.07
C ASP A 56 -47.67 20.84 17.44
N LYS A 57 -48.49 21.05 18.49
CA LYS A 57 -48.16 20.58 19.83
C LYS A 57 -47.92 19.07 19.86
N GLY A 58 -48.77 18.29 19.17
CA GLY A 58 -48.59 16.83 19.05
C GLY A 58 -47.29 16.47 18.34
N ALA A 59 -47.00 17.14 17.22
CA ALA A 59 -45.76 16.92 16.47
C ALA A 59 -44.50 17.30 17.27
N ILE A 60 -44.51 18.45 17.97
CA ILE A 60 -43.41 18.89 18.83
C ILE A 60 -43.19 17.92 19.98
N SER A 61 -44.26 17.39 20.58
CA SER A 61 -44.15 16.37 21.63
C SER A 61 -43.46 15.11 21.10
N ALA A 62 -43.87 14.61 19.93
CA ALA A 62 -43.24 13.44 19.31
C ALA A 62 -41.76 13.70 18.94
N VAL A 63 -41.43 14.92 18.50
CA VAL A 63 -40.05 15.33 18.23
C VAL A 63 -39.23 15.43 19.52
N GLN A 64 -39.82 15.88 20.62
CA GLN A 64 -39.18 15.90 21.93
C GLN A 64 -38.85 14.48 22.41
N ASP A 65 -39.78 13.53 22.24
CA ASP A 65 -39.54 12.12 22.56
C ASP A 65 -38.42 11.55 21.68
N ALA A 66 -38.43 11.85 20.38
CA ALA A 66 -37.40 11.43 19.45
C ALA A 66 -36.02 12.04 19.76
N LEU A 67 -35.96 13.31 20.19
CA LEU A 67 -34.74 13.97 20.67
C LEU A 67 -34.23 13.31 21.95
N GLY A 68 -35.12 12.93 22.88
CA GLY A 68 -34.76 12.18 24.08
C GLY A 68 -34.16 10.81 23.76
N LEU A 69 -34.73 10.09 22.79
CA LEU A 69 -34.16 8.84 22.29
C LEU A 69 -32.81 9.06 21.59
N GLY A 70 -32.67 10.13 20.82
CA GLY A 70 -31.40 10.51 20.18
C GLY A 70 -30.30 10.82 21.21
N ALA A 71 -30.63 11.60 22.25
CA ALA A 71 -29.72 11.90 23.35
C ALA A 71 -29.29 10.62 24.07
N ALA A 72 -30.22 9.73 24.42
CA ALA A 72 -29.90 8.47 25.08
C ALA A 72 -28.97 7.57 24.25
N LYS A 73 -29.10 7.56 22.91
CA LYS A 73 -28.16 6.87 22.02
C LYS A 73 -26.75 7.44 22.09
N VAL A 74 -26.64 8.77 21.98
CA VAL A 74 -25.35 9.49 22.06
C VAL A 74 -24.71 9.26 23.43
N ASP A 75 -25.48 9.39 24.51
CA ASP A 75 -24.99 9.19 25.88
C ASP A 75 -24.49 7.76 26.11
N THR A 76 -25.19 6.75 25.57
CA THR A 76 -24.76 5.35 25.65
C THR A 76 -23.43 5.13 24.94
N ALA A 77 -23.28 5.67 23.73
CA ALA A 77 -22.03 5.59 22.98
C ALA A 77 -20.89 6.37 23.69
N TYR A 78 -21.19 7.55 24.23
CA TYR A 78 -20.22 8.38 24.95
C TYR A 78 -19.71 7.67 26.22
N ALA A 79 -20.61 7.16 27.06
CA ALA A 79 -20.25 6.42 28.27
C ALA A 79 -19.45 5.15 27.95
N GLY A 80 -19.82 4.42 26.89
CA GLY A 80 -19.06 3.27 26.42
C GLY A 80 -17.65 3.65 25.97
N MET A 81 -17.50 4.78 25.26
CA MET A 81 -16.20 5.29 24.82
C MET A 81 -15.31 5.74 25.98
N GLU A 82 -15.87 6.45 26.97
CA GLU A 82 -15.15 6.86 28.19
C GLU A 82 -14.62 5.63 28.95
N ALA A 83 -15.44 4.60 29.12
CA ALA A 83 -15.01 3.35 29.75
C ALA A 83 -13.92 2.62 28.94
N VAL A 84 -13.97 2.65 27.60
CA VAL A 84 -12.90 2.11 26.76
C VAL A 84 -11.60 2.90 26.94
N ILE A 85 -11.65 4.23 26.99
CA ILE A 85 -10.48 5.08 27.22
C ILE A 85 -9.79 4.71 28.54
N ASP A 86 -10.55 4.52 29.62
CA ASP A 86 -10.01 4.12 30.92
C ASP A 86 -9.29 2.75 30.87
N VAL A 87 -9.82 1.79 30.11
CA VAL A 87 -9.19 0.48 29.91
C VAL A 87 -7.91 0.62 29.06
N LEU A 88 -7.91 1.47 28.03
CA LEU A 88 -6.72 1.74 27.21
C LEU A 88 -5.60 2.41 28.01
N VAL A 89 -5.92 3.32 28.94
CA VAL A 89 -4.93 3.89 29.87
C VAL A 89 -4.26 2.80 30.71
N GLN A 90 -5.05 1.84 31.22
CA GLN A 90 -4.51 0.67 31.94
C GLN A 90 -3.66 -0.21 31.02
N PHE A 91 -4.09 -0.42 29.77
CA PHE A 91 -3.36 -1.19 28.77
C PHE A 91 -1.98 -0.59 28.50
N THR A 92 -1.88 0.74 28.29
CA THR A 92 -0.60 1.43 28.13
C THR A 92 0.29 1.30 29.36
N ALA A 93 -0.27 1.42 30.57
CA ALA A 93 0.49 1.24 31.81
C ALA A 93 1.09 -0.18 31.90
N LYS A 94 0.35 -1.21 31.50
CA LYS A 94 0.84 -2.61 31.44
C LYS A 94 1.94 -2.79 30.40
N LEU A 95 1.81 -2.16 29.22
CA LEU A 95 2.86 -2.18 28.20
C LEU A 95 4.17 -1.52 28.66
N VAL A 96 4.07 -0.41 29.39
CA VAL A 96 5.25 0.24 30.00
C VAL A 96 5.90 -0.68 31.02
N ALA A 97 5.11 -1.34 31.88
CA ALA A 97 5.62 -2.31 32.83
C ALA A 97 6.34 -3.49 32.14
N ALA A 98 5.89 -3.91 30.95
CA ALA A 98 6.53 -4.97 30.17
C ALA A 98 7.93 -4.63 29.64
N LYS A 99 8.32 -3.35 29.66
CA LYS A 99 9.66 -2.88 29.25
C LYS A 99 10.70 -3.01 30.35
N GLU A 100 10.29 -3.19 31.60
CA GLU A 100 11.22 -3.38 32.73
C GLU A 100 11.90 -4.74 32.64
N ASP A 101 13.21 -4.79 32.90
CA ASP A 101 13.96 -6.04 32.93
C ASP A 101 13.61 -6.85 34.19
N GLY A 102 13.34 -8.14 34.02
CA GLY A 102 13.03 -9.06 35.13
C GLY A 102 11.53 -9.29 35.41
N VAL A 103 10.62 -8.69 34.64
CA VAL A 103 9.19 -8.99 34.72
C VAL A 103 8.81 -10.19 33.86
N ASP A 104 7.78 -10.94 34.29
CA ASP A 104 7.23 -12.06 33.53
C ASP A 104 6.31 -11.56 32.41
N LYS A 105 6.89 -11.41 31.22
CA LYS A 105 6.19 -10.91 30.02
C LYS A 105 5.00 -11.78 29.62
N SER A 106 5.00 -13.08 29.95
CA SER A 106 3.89 -13.99 29.63
C SER A 106 2.64 -13.67 30.44
N LYS A 107 2.81 -13.34 31.73
CA LYS A 107 1.72 -12.94 32.61
C LYS A 107 1.18 -11.56 32.24
N ILE A 108 2.06 -10.62 31.91
CA ILE A 108 1.63 -9.31 31.42
C ILE A 108 0.85 -9.45 30.12
N GLN A 109 1.28 -10.32 29.19
CA GLN A 109 0.53 -10.61 27.97
C GLN A 109 -0.88 -11.14 28.27
N SER A 110 -1.01 -12.06 29.23
CA SER A 110 -2.34 -12.57 29.65
C SER A 110 -3.24 -11.46 30.21
N GLU A 111 -2.69 -10.54 31.00
CA GLU A 111 -3.44 -9.38 31.50
C GLU A 111 -3.82 -8.41 30.35
N LEU A 112 -2.93 -8.19 29.39
CA LEU A 112 -3.22 -7.38 28.20
C LEU A 112 -4.34 -8.01 27.38
N ASP A 113 -4.36 -9.33 27.23
CA ASP A 113 -5.41 -10.03 26.48
C ASP A 113 -6.77 -9.92 27.19
N GLN A 114 -6.81 -9.98 28.53
CA GLN A 114 -8.04 -9.71 29.29
C GLN A 114 -8.53 -8.27 29.13
N LEU A 115 -7.63 -7.29 29.10
CA LEU A 115 -7.99 -5.89 28.86
C LEU A 115 -8.57 -5.70 27.44
N LYS A 116 -8.03 -6.39 26.42
CA LYS A 116 -8.61 -6.39 25.06
C LYS A 116 -10.03 -6.95 25.05
N GLU A 117 -10.25 -8.08 25.72
CA GLU A 117 -11.58 -8.69 25.85
C GLU A 117 -12.56 -7.75 26.58
N GLN A 118 -12.08 -7.04 27.60
CA GLN A 118 -12.88 -6.04 28.31
C GLN A 118 -13.29 -4.87 27.40
N VAL A 119 -12.37 -4.33 26.60
CA VAL A 119 -12.68 -3.29 25.61
C VAL A 119 -13.74 -3.77 24.62
N LEU A 120 -13.57 -4.97 24.07
CA LEU A 120 -14.54 -5.57 23.14
C LEU A 120 -15.91 -5.77 23.80
N GLY A 121 -15.93 -6.21 25.05
CA GLY A 121 -17.14 -6.40 25.85
C GLY A 121 -17.89 -5.09 26.07
N ILE A 122 -17.19 -4.02 26.48
CA ILE A 122 -17.77 -2.69 26.67
C ILE A 122 -18.36 -2.19 25.35
N ALA A 123 -17.57 -2.20 24.27
CA ALA A 123 -18.01 -1.73 22.95
C ALA A 123 -19.25 -2.50 22.45
N THR A 124 -19.31 -3.82 22.64
CA THR A 124 -20.45 -4.65 22.23
C THR A 124 -21.70 -4.39 23.09
N SER A 125 -21.52 -4.09 24.39
CA SER A 125 -22.61 -3.83 25.33
C SER A 125 -23.23 -2.43 25.23
N ALA A 126 -22.52 -1.48 24.61
CA ALA A 126 -22.96 -0.09 24.41
C ALA A 126 -24.07 0.06 23.34
N SER A 127 -25.13 -0.73 23.48
CA SER A 127 -26.28 -0.75 22.57
C SER A 127 -27.49 -0.06 23.20
N PHE A 128 -28.14 0.82 22.45
CA PHE A 128 -29.39 1.46 22.83
C PHE A 128 -30.48 1.18 21.80
N SER A 129 -31.61 0.63 22.25
CA SER A 129 -32.72 0.21 21.39
C SER A 129 -32.30 -0.69 20.21
N GLY A 130 -31.31 -1.57 20.43
CA GLY A 130 -30.78 -2.48 19.42
C GLY A 130 -29.82 -1.86 18.41
N GLN A 131 -29.47 -0.58 18.56
CA GLN A 131 -28.43 0.08 17.75
C GLN A 131 -27.16 0.27 18.58
N ASN A 132 -26.02 -0.12 18.02
CA ASN A 132 -24.70 0.08 18.61
C ASN A 132 -23.86 0.92 17.64
N TRP A 133 -23.27 2.00 18.14
CA TRP A 133 -22.40 2.89 17.35
C TRP A 133 -20.91 2.64 17.59
N LEU A 134 -20.55 1.89 18.63
CA LEU A 134 -19.15 1.53 18.95
C LEU A 134 -18.74 0.19 18.35
N ASN A 135 -19.70 -0.69 18.07
CA ASN A 135 -19.52 -1.96 17.36
C ASN A 135 -20.55 -2.05 16.22
N THR A 136 -20.09 -1.83 14.99
CA THR A 136 -20.94 -1.71 13.79
C THR A 136 -20.84 -2.93 12.86
N ASP A 137 -21.84 -3.10 12.01
CA ASP A 137 -21.87 -4.12 10.95
C ASP A 137 -22.14 -3.43 9.60
N ILE A 138 -21.16 -2.65 9.14
CA ILE A 138 -21.23 -1.88 7.90
C ILE A 138 -20.27 -2.52 6.89
N THR A 139 -20.77 -2.86 5.70
CA THR A 139 -19.99 -3.55 4.67
C THR A 139 -18.72 -2.77 4.30
N ASP A 140 -18.85 -1.46 4.12
CA ASP A 140 -17.73 -0.52 3.93
C ASP A 140 -17.94 0.70 4.84
N ILE A 141 -17.18 0.78 5.94
CA ILE A 141 -17.30 1.88 6.91
C ILE A 141 -16.81 3.22 6.35
N TYR A 142 -16.08 3.22 5.24
CA TYR A 142 -15.56 4.44 4.62
C TYR A 142 -16.49 5.00 3.54
N ASP A 143 -17.49 4.23 3.10
CA ASP A 143 -18.50 4.72 2.18
C ASP A 143 -19.52 5.61 2.90
N SER A 144 -19.47 6.90 2.56
CA SER A 144 -20.34 7.95 3.09
C SER A 144 -21.85 7.70 2.87
N ALA A 145 -22.23 6.83 1.93
CA ALA A 145 -23.62 6.47 1.67
C ALA A 145 -24.19 5.50 2.71
N VAL A 146 -23.34 4.66 3.31
CA VAL A 146 -23.77 3.59 4.25
C VAL A 146 -23.28 3.82 5.68
N ASN A 147 -22.27 4.67 5.90
CA ASN A 147 -21.64 4.87 7.20
C ASN A 147 -22.33 5.94 8.10
N ARG A 148 -23.59 6.28 7.82
CA ARG A 148 -24.29 7.37 8.53
C ARG A 148 -25.43 6.85 9.39
N SER A 149 -25.51 7.37 10.61
CA SER A 149 -26.70 7.22 11.47
C SER A 149 -27.39 8.57 11.65
N SER A 150 -28.71 8.63 11.48
CA SER A 150 -29.46 9.87 11.62
C SER A 150 -30.20 9.94 12.96
N VAL A 151 -30.14 11.11 13.60
CA VAL A 151 -30.93 11.46 14.79
C VAL A 151 -31.83 12.64 14.48
N VAL A 152 -33.03 12.67 15.06
CA VAL A 152 -33.94 13.81 14.91
C VAL A 152 -33.30 15.05 15.54
N SER A 153 -33.37 16.19 14.86
CA SER A 153 -32.74 17.45 15.30
C SER A 153 -33.75 18.56 15.57
N SER A 154 -34.79 18.70 14.74
CA SER A 154 -35.77 19.78 14.91
C SER A 154 -37.08 19.54 14.16
N PHE A 155 -38.10 20.28 14.55
CA PHE A 155 -39.37 20.41 13.82
C PHE A 155 -39.48 21.81 13.22
N VAL A 156 -39.85 21.89 11.94
CA VAL A 156 -40.00 23.16 11.23
C VAL A 156 -41.37 23.22 10.59
N ARG A 157 -42.09 24.33 10.83
CA ARG A 157 -43.30 24.72 10.08
C ARG A 157 -42.96 25.87 9.15
N ALA A 158 -43.26 25.70 7.87
CA ALA A 158 -43.15 26.71 6.84
C ALA A 158 -44.52 26.91 6.14
N SER A 159 -44.62 27.94 5.30
CA SER A 159 -45.81 28.15 4.45
C SER A 159 -46.09 26.98 3.50
N SER A 160 -45.07 26.20 3.16
CA SER A 160 -45.14 25.01 2.31
C SER A 160 -45.52 23.72 3.03
N GLY A 161 -45.56 23.70 4.37
CA GLY A 161 -45.90 22.50 5.15
C GLY A 161 -45.11 22.36 6.46
N VAL A 162 -45.10 21.14 7.00
CA VAL A 162 -44.34 20.77 8.21
C VAL A 162 -43.28 19.72 7.86
N ALA A 163 -42.12 19.79 8.50
CA ALA A 163 -41.03 18.84 8.30
C ALA A 163 -40.27 18.58 9.60
N VAL A 164 -39.75 17.37 9.74
CA VAL A 164 -38.78 17.00 10.77
C VAL A 164 -37.40 16.99 10.10
N LYS A 165 -36.44 17.68 10.71
CA LYS A 165 -35.04 17.63 10.30
C LYS A 165 -34.29 16.59 11.13
N THR A 166 -33.26 16.03 10.52
CA THR A 166 -32.31 15.13 11.16
C THR A 166 -30.91 15.74 11.15
N MET A 167 -30.03 15.21 12.00
CA MET A 167 -28.59 15.39 11.94
C MET A 167 -27.97 14.01 11.76
N ASP A 168 -26.96 13.93 10.90
CA ASP A 168 -26.27 12.67 10.65
C ASP A 168 -24.98 12.62 11.45
N ILE A 169 -24.71 11.44 11.99
CA ILE A 169 -23.47 11.06 12.67
C ILE A 169 -22.69 10.15 11.72
N ASP A 170 -21.42 10.48 11.55
CA ASP A 170 -20.47 9.68 10.79
C ASP A 170 -19.93 8.55 11.66
N LEU A 171 -20.33 7.32 11.37
CA LEU A 171 -19.98 6.15 12.18
C LEU A 171 -18.52 5.75 12.01
N SER A 172 -17.83 6.15 10.94
CA SER A 172 -16.39 5.90 10.78
C SER A 172 -15.55 6.61 11.85
N ARG A 173 -16.08 7.72 12.40
CA ARG A 173 -15.42 8.54 13.43
C ARG A 173 -15.76 8.13 14.85
N VAL A 174 -16.68 7.19 15.04
CA VAL A 174 -17.22 6.80 16.35
C VAL A 174 -17.04 5.31 16.61
N SER A 175 -17.15 4.48 15.57
CA SER A 175 -17.09 3.03 15.68
C SER A 175 -15.67 2.57 16.07
N LEU A 176 -15.58 1.87 17.19
CA LEU A 176 -14.33 1.28 17.65
C LEU A 176 -14.02 -0.01 16.88
N PHE A 177 -15.06 -0.77 16.55
CA PHE A 177 -14.99 -2.05 15.85
C PHE A 177 -16.07 -2.15 14.78
N ASN A 178 -15.73 -2.72 13.65
CA ASN A 178 -16.65 -3.04 12.57
C ASN A 178 -16.46 -4.49 12.12
N SER A 179 -17.53 -5.16 11.72
CA SER A 179 -17.52 -6.57 11.30
C SER A 179 -16.57 -6.84 10.13
N THR A 180 -16.42 -5.89 9.20
CA THR A 180 -15.51 -5.98 8.04
C THR A 180 -14.14 -5.33 8.27
N GLY A 181 -13.88 -4.80 9.48
CA GLY A 181 -12.67 -4.04 9.79
C GLY A 181 -12.81 -2.53 9.58
N GLY A 182 -11.74 -1.77 9.87
CA GLY A 182 -11.70 -0.31 9.72
C GLY A 182 -12.28 0.51 10.88
N GLY A 183 -12.69 -0.13 11.98
CA GLY A 183 -12.99 0.60 13.23
C GLY A 183 -11.73 1.26 13.82
N LEU A 184 -11.92 2.26 14.69
CA LEU A 184 -10.82 3.07 15.25
C LEU A 184 -9.75 2.25 16.00
N LEU A 185 -10.09 1.06 16.51
CA LEU A 185 -9.16 0.16 17.20
C LEU A 185 -8.81 -1.10 16.38
N GLN A 186 -9.18 -1.11 15.10
CA GLN A 186 -8.81 -2.16 14.15
C GLN A 186 -7.79 -1.64 13.16
N ALA A 187 -7.09 -2.55 12.48
CA ALA A 187 -6.24 -2.16 11.36
C ALA A 187 -7.08 -1.50 10.27
N ASP A 188 -6.51 -0.50 9.59
CA ASP A 188 -7.15 0.18 8.47
C ASP A 188 -7.26 -0.79 7.29
N ALA A 189 -8.48 -1.04 6.82
CA ALA A 189 -8.74 -1.96 5.74
C ALA A 189 -8.36 -1.41 4.35
N ARG A 190 -8.02 -0.12 4.24
CA ARG A 190 -7.71 0.56 2.99
C ARG A 190 -6.26 0.37 2.53
N ASP A 191 -5.45 -0.39 3.26
CA ASP A 191 -4.10 -0.70 2.83
C ASP A 191 -4.10 -1.51 1.52
N ILE A 192 -3.44 -0.97 0.50
CA ILE A 192 -3.37 -1.48 -0.87
C ILE A 192 -2.40 -2.68 -0.98
N LYS A 193 -1.82 -3.13 0.14
CA LYS A 193 -0.94 -4.31 0.22
C LYS A 193 0.23 -4.25 -0.76
N THR A 194 0.28 -5.03 -1.83
CA THR A 194 1.45 -5.08 -2.72
C THR A 194 1.44 -4.02 -3.84
N ILE A 195 0.36 -3.24 -3.99
CA ILE A 195 0.21 -2.19 -5.02
C ILE A 195 0.59 -2.73 -6.41
N GLY A 196 -0.11 -3.76 -6.88
CA GLY A 196 0.16 -4.36 -8.18
C GLY A 196 1.56 -4.99 -8.31
N GLY A 197 2.27 -5.20 -7.20
CA GLY A 197 3.62 -5.78 -7.17
C GLY A 197 4.75 -4.75 -7.08
N ILE A 198 4.47 -3.44 -6.99
CA ILE A 198 5.50 -2.38 -6.78
C ILE A 198 6.24 -2.58 -5.45
N ARG A 199 5.56 -3.15 -4.45
CA ARG A 199 6.16 -3.54 -3.18
C ARG A 199 5.79 -4.97 -2.82
N SER A 200 6.66 -5.64 -2.08
CA SER A 200 6.51 -7.04 -1.69
C SER A 200 6.54 -7.21 -0.19
N LEU A 201 5.67 -8.10 0.29
CA LEU A 201 5.57 -8.44 1.70
C LEU A 201 6.58 -9.53 2.02
N VAL A 202 7.51 -9.23 2.91
CA VAL A 202 8.50 -10.19 3.41
C VAL A 202 8.29 -10.40 4.90
N SER A 203 8.14 -11.67 5.28
CA SER A 203 8.06 -12.07 6.69
C SER A 203 9.47 -12.37 7.21
N VAL A 204 10.06 -11.42 7.94
CA VAL A 204 11.33 -11.60 8.64
C VAL A 204 11.18 -11.31 10.13
N SER A 205 12.06 -11.91 10.93
CA SER A 205 12.06 -11.81 12.40
C SER A 205 12.57 -10.47 12.94
N GLY A 206 13.07 -9.55 12.10
CA GLY A 206 13.49 -8.22 12.53
C GLY A 206 14.02 -7.31 11.40
N PRO A 207 13.94 -5.98 11.59
CA PRO A 207 14.26 -4.98 10.56
C PRO A 207 15.75 -4.85 10.25
N SER A 208 16.64 -5.26 11.17
CA SER A 208 18.10 -5.18 10.98
C SER A 208 18.63 -6.05 9.83
N ASN A 209 17.83 -7.04 9.40
CA ASN A 209 18.17 -7.95 8.31
C ASN A 209 17.61 -7.46 6.96
N ILE A 210 16.85 -6.37 6.97
CA ILE A 210 16.23 -5.77 5.80
C ILE A 210 17.05 -4.53 5.42
N GLY A 211 17.89 -4.66 4.40
CA GLY A 211 18.50 -3.48 3.78
C GLY A 211 17.45 -2.71 3.00
N GLY A 212 17.47 -1.37 3.08
CA GLY A 212 16.57 -0.49 2.32
C GLY A 212 15.51 0.21 3.16
N ASP A 213 14.60 0.89 2.48
CA ASP A 213 13.43 1.54 3.06
C ASP A 213 12.30 0.51 3.21
N TYR A 214 11.74 0.37 4.41
CA TYR A 214 10.72 -0.64 4.71
C TYR A 214 9.65 -0.06 5.61
N THR A 215 8.43 -0.55 5.42
CA THR A 215 7.28 -0.19 6.26
C THR A 215 6.73 -1.45 6.92
N GLN A 216 6.53 -1.43 8.24
CA GLN A 216 5.87 -2.54 8.92
C GLN A 216 4.43 -2.69 8.42
N TYR A 217 4.00 -3.92 8.17
CA TYR A 217 2.66 -4.24 7.70
C TYR A 217 2.02 -5.29 8.59
N GLU A 218 0.79 -5.00 9.02
CA GLU A 218 -0.05 -5.85 9.87
C GLU A 218 -1.46 -5.90 9.24
N GLY A 219 -1.70 -6.90 8.39
CA GLY A 219 -2.95 -7.09 7.68
C GLY A 219 -4.08 -7.64 8.57
N ILE A 220 -5.32 -7.27 8.25
CA ILE A 220 -6.54 -7.77 8.91
C ILE A 220 -6.71 -9.29 8.74
N ASP A 221 -6.12 -9.87 7.69
CA ASP A 221 -6.07 -11.32 7.42
C ASP A 221 -5.02 -12.07 8.26
N GLY A 222 -4.34 -11.39 9.19
CA GLY A 222 -3.29 -11.95 10.04
C GLY A 222 -1.92 -12.04 9.36
N SER A 223 -1.79 -11.51 8.14
CA SER A 223 -0.47 -11.40 7.49
C SER A 223 0.34 -10.28 8.14
N SER A 224 1.55 -10.62 8.59
CA SER A 224 2.48 -9.68 9.23
C SER A 224 3.84 -9.76 8.57
N GLY A 225 4.52 -8.62 8.50
CA GLY A 225 5.85 -8.52 7.94
C GLY A 225 6.24 -7.10 7.61
N TYR A 226 7.11 -6.96 6.62
CA TYR A 226 7.59 -5.68 6.13
C TYR A 226 7.30 -5.58 4.64
N MET A 227 6.78 -4.43 4.24
CA MET A 227 6.66 -4.05 2.85
C MET A 227 7.99 -3.44 2.40
N LEU A 228 8.58 -4.03 1.37
CA LEU A 228 9.77 -3.50 0.70
C LEU A 228 9.43 -3.07 -0.72
N PRO A 229 9.99 -1.97 -1.21
CA PRO A 229 9.89 -1.64 -2.61
C PRO A 229 10.65 -2.67 -3.45
N GLU A 230 10.08 -3.03 -4.60
CA GLU A 230 10.68 -3.98 -5.52
C GLU A 230 11.77 -3.32 -6.38
N TRP A 231 12.90 -4.02 -6.52
CA TRP A 231 14.03 -3.59 -7.31
C TRP A 231 14.78 -4.78 -7.89
N ASN A 232 15.41 -4.57 -9.03
CA ASN A 232 16.30 -5.53 -9.64
C ASN A 232 17.63 -4.86 -10.03
N SER A 233 18.71 -5.61 -9.91
CA SER A 233 20.06 -5.17 -10.30
C SER A 233 20.75 -6.22 -11.13
N GLY A 234 21.51 -5.75 -12.11
CA GLY A 234 22.26 -6.62 -12.99
C GLY A 234 23.50 -7.14 -12.30
N ASN A 235 23.95 -8.31 -12.73
CA ASN A 235 25.22 -8.86 -12.35
C ASN A 235 26.16 -8.88 -13.56
N ALA A 236 27.44 -8.64 -13.32
CA ALA A 236 28.47 -8.92 -14.31
C ALA A 236 28.63 -10.44 -14.48
N GLY A 237 28.80 -10.93 -15.71
CA GLY A 237 29.18 -12.31 -15.99
C GLY A 237 30.57 -12.63 -15.44
N ARG A 238 30.72 -13.82 -14.84
CA ARG A 238 31.93 -14.21 -14.10
C ARG A 238 32.25 -15.68 -14.31
N VAL A 239 33.50 -15.96 -14.63
CA VAL A 239 34.04 -17.33 -14.61
C VAL A 239 34.99 -17.49 -13.43
N SER A 240 34.96 -18.68 -12.83
CA SER A 240 35.80 -19.00 -11.67
C SER A 240 36.72 -20.16 -11.98
N LEU A 241 37.95 -20.06 -11.49
CA LEU A 241 38.98 -21.08 -11.65
C LEU A 241 39.63 -21.42 -10.31
N GLN A 242 40.19 -22.63 -10.24
CA GLN A 242 40.82 -23.18 -9.04
C GLN A 242 42.33 -23.22 -9.25
N PHE A 243 43.04 -22.27 -8.66
CA PHE A 243 44.49 -22.26 -8.60
C PHE A 243 45.01 -23.49 -7.83
N PRO A 244 46.03 -24.18 -8.34
CA PRO A 244 46.54 -25.39 -7.72
C PRO A 244 47.48 -25.03 -6.56
N ASP A 245 46.88 -24.69 -5.41
CA ASP A 245 47.60 -24.30 -4.19
C ASP A 245 48.58 -25.38 -3.72
N GLY A 246 49.76 -24.96 -3.27
CA GLY A 246 50.88 -25.84 -2.94
C GLY A 246 51.67 -26.39 -4.13
N THR A 247 51.27 -26.12 -5.38
CA THR A 247 52.05 -26.46 -6.58
C THR A 247 52.33 -25.20 -7.42
N PRO A 248 53.50 -24.55 -7.23
CA PRO A 248 53.84 -23.33 -7.95
C PRO A 248 53.86 -23.51 -9.47
N LEU A 249 53.43 -22.48 -10.18
CA LEU A 249 53.59 -22.39 -11.64
C LEU A 249 54.99 -21.87 -11.92
N ASP A 250 55.85 -22.73 -12.46
CA ASP A 250 57.23 -22.41 -12.80
C ASP A 250 57.38 -22.18 -14.31
N PHE A 251 57.65 -20.94 -14.70
CA PHE A 251 57.86 -20.53 -16.09
C PHE A 251 59.34 -20.49 -16.50
N ASN A 252 60.25 -21.03 -15.68
CA ASN A 252 61.68 -21.06 -16.02
C ASN A 252 62.06 -22.14 -17.04
N THR A 253 61.18 -23.11 -17.31
CA THR A 253 61.36 -24.06 -18.40
C THR A 253 61.35 -23.31 -19.75
N PRO A 254 62.35 -23.50 -20.64
CA PRO A 254 62.35 -22.86 -21.95
C PRO A 254 61.08 -23.18 -22.74
N GLY A 255 60.39 -22.14 -23.23
CA GLY A 255 59.11 -22.29 -23.93
C GLY A 255 57.91 -22.55 -23.00
N ALA A 256 58.04 -22.28 -21.70
CA ALA A 256 56.91 -22.31 -20.78
C ALA A 256 55.93 -21.17 -21.06
N GLU A 257 54.69 -21.52 -21.35
CA GLU A 257 53.61 -20.57 -21.62
C GLU A 257 52.24 -21.13 -21.26
N ILE A 258 51.30 -20.22 -20.97
CA ILE A 258 49.87 -20.50 -20.91
C ILE A 258 49.19 -19.59 -21.94
N SER A 259 48.34 -20.15 -22.80
CA SER A 259 47.57 -19.38 -23.77
C SER A 259 46.09 -19.73 -23.69
N PHE A 260 45.21 -18.73 -23.86
CA PHE A 260 43.77 -18.92 -23.91
C PHE A 260 43.12 -17.78 -24.69
N THR A 261 41.91 -18.01 -25.18
CA THR A 261 41.08 -16.97 -25.80
C THR A 261 40.04 -16.51 -24.81
N ILE A 262 39.88 -15.19 -24.68
CA ILE A 262 38.80 -14.58 -23.90
C ILE A 262 37.82 -13.90 -24.83
N THR A 263 36.52 -14.14 -24.62
CA THR A 263 35.42 -13.42 -25.27
C THR A 263 34.64 -12.65 -24.21
N LEU A 264 34.47 -11.34 -24.40
CA LEU A 264 33.84 -10.43 -23.45
C LEU A 264 32.65 -9.72 -24.09
N ASP A 265 31.69 -9.33 -23.25
CA ASP A 265 30.61 -8.39 -23.59
C ASP A 265 29.71 -8.81 -24.75
N ARG A 266 29.67 -10.11 -25.06
CA ARG A 266 28.70 -10.72 -25.97
C ARG A 266 27.28 -10.49 -25.48
N GLU A 267 26.38 -10.16 -26.39
CA GLU A 267 24.95 -10.10 -26.13
C GLU A 267 24.27 -11.39 -26.56
N ALA A 268 23.33 -11.85 -25.75
CA ALA A 268 22.45 -12.96 -26.07
C ALA A 268 21.07 -12.69 -25.46
N SER A 269 20.03 -12.95 -26.24
CA SER A 269 18.65 -12.95 -25.73
C SER A 269 18.37 -14.29 -25.07
N ASN A 270 17.90 -14.27 -23.82
CA ASN A 270 17.58 -15.45 -23.02
C ASN A 270 18.65 -16.57 -23.12
N PRO A 271 19.91 -16.29 -22.72
CA PRO A 271 21.04 -17.20 -22.93
C PRO A 271 20.85 -18.57 -22.28
N ASP A 272 20.11 -18.64 -21.17
CA ASP A 272 19.83 -19.88 -20.43
C ASP A 272 18.58 -20.62 -20.91
N GLY A 273 17.81 -20.03 -21.85
CA GLY A 273 16.60 -20.65 -22.39
C GLY A 273 15.46 -20.78 -21.37
N TYR A 274 15.34 -19.84 -20.42
CA TYR A 274 14.25 -19.83 -19.47
C TYR A 274 12.90 -19.58 -20.15
N SER A 275 11.82 -20.06 -19.54
CA SER A 275 10.45 -19.84 -20.01
C SER A 275 9.67 -18.92 -19.07
N GLY A 276 8.54 -18.41 -19.57
CA GLY A 276 7.69 -17.46 -18.84
C GLY A 276 8.39 -16.13 -18.57
N VAL A 277 7.98 -15.44 -17.51
CA VAL A 277 8.41 -14.06 -17.23
C VAL A 277 9.93 -13.92 -17.00
N ILE A 278 10.60 -14.97 -16.50
CA ILE A 278 12.06 -14.96 -16.37
C ILE A 278 12.72 -14.94 -17.77
N GLY A 279 12.20 -15.74 -18.70
CA GLY A 279 12.65 -15.74 -20.09
C GLY A 279 12.36 -14.41 -20.77
N GLU A 280 11.13 -13.92 -20.65
CA GLU A 280 10.69 -12.61 -21.18
C GLU A 280 11.60 -11.49 -20.65
N ASN A 281 11.94 -11.48 -19.36
CA ASN A 281 12.86 -10.50 -18.75
C ASN A 281 14.26 -10.51 -19.37
N GLN A 282 14.69 -11.63 -19.92
CA GLN A 282 15.98 -11.78 -20.57
C GLN A 282 15.91 -11.62 -22.10
N GLU A 283 14.71 -11.40 -22.66
CA GLU A 283 14.56 -11.16 -24.09
C GLU A 283 15.15 -9.82 -24.47
N LEU A 284 15.96 -9.83 -25.53
CA LEU A 284 16.58 -8.65 -26.11
C LEU A 284 16.18 -8.54 -27.59
N PRO A 285 15.78 -7.35 -28.08
CA PRO A 285 15.57 -7.15 -29.51
C PRO A 285 16.91 -7.23 -30.23
N GLY A 286 17.04 -7.92 -31.35
CA GLY A 286 18.29 -8.00 -32.14
C GLY A 286 18.61 -6.75 -32.96
N PRO A 287 19.75 -6.67 -33.67
CA PRO A 287 20.84 -7.67 -33.79
C PRO A 287 21.78 -7.70 -32.57
N TYR A 288 22.36 -8.85 -32.21
CA TYR A 288 23.24 -9.00 -31.04
C TYR A 288 24.71 -8.70 -31.36
N TYR A 289 25.42 -8.08 -30.43
CA TYR A 289 26.88 -7.96 -30.52
C TYR A 289 27.56 -9.29 -30.16
N ASP A 290 28.43 -9.80 -31.02
CA ASP A 290 29.10 -11.10 -30.83
C ASP A 290 30.17 -11.09 -29.71
N GLY A 291 30.51 -9.91 -29.20
CA GLY A 291 31.51 -9.72 -28.15
C GLY A 291 32.90 -9.35 -28.69
N TYR A 292 33.77 -8.92 -27.78
CA TYR A 292 35.18 -8.67 -28.03
C TYR A 292 35.98 -9.94 -27.72
N THR A 293 36.64 -10.51 -28.74
CA THR A 293 37.45 -11.73 -28.59
C THR A 293 38.93 -11.42 -28.81
N THR A 294 39.77 -11.87 -27.89
CA THR A 294 41.24 -11.77 -28.00
C THR A 294 41.93 -12.99 -27.41
N THR A 295 43.15 -13.29 -27.88
CA THR A 295 43.99 -14.35 -27.33
C THR A 295 45.01 -13.75 -26.38
N ILE A 296 45.12 -14.35 -25.20
CA ILE A 296 46.01 -13.96 -24.12
C ILE A 296 47.05 -15.04 -23.94
N THR A 297 48.31 -14.62 -23.88
CA THR A 297 49.44 -15.50 -23.59
C THR A 297 50.19 -14.96 -22.37
N ILE A 298 50.54 -15.87 -21.46
CA ILE A 298 51.32 -15.62 -20.25
C ILE A 298 52.63 -16.35 -20.39
N THR A 299 53.72 -15.61 -20.34
CA THR A 299 55.08 -16.10 -20.41
C THR A 299 55.87 -15.65 -19.18
N LYS A 300 57.08 -16.20 -19.00
CA LYS A 300 58.02 -15.70 -17.98
C LYS A 300 58.26 -14.18 -18.09
N ALA A 301 58.36 -13.65 -19.31
CA ALA A 301 58.59 -12.23 -19.52
C ALA A 301 57.43 -11.37 -18.99
N ASP A 302 56.19 -11.84 -19.10
CA ASP A 302 55.02 -11.14 -18.56
C ASP A 302 55.03 -11.12 -17.02
N ILE A 303 55.43 -12.24 -16.40
CA ILE A 303 55.54 -12.36 -14.94
C ILE A 303 56.63 -11.45 -14.40
N ASP A 304 57.81 -11.50 -15.02
CA ASP A 304 58.95 -10.68 -14.62
C ASP A 304 58.70 -9.19 -14.91
N ALA A 305 57.92 -8.85 -15.94
CA ALA A 305 57.49 -7.47 -16.21
C ALA A 305 56.48 -6.96 -15.17
N TYR A 306 55.59 -7.83 -14.67
CA TYR A 306 54.65 -7.47 -13.61
C TYR A 306 55.36 -7.32 -12.26
N ASN A 307 56.14 -8.32 -11.85
CA ASN A 307 56.91 -8.32 -10.62
C ASN A 307 58.22 -9.11 -10.78
N PRO A 308 59.35 -8.42 -10.98
CA PRO A 308 60.66 -9.06 -11.13
C PRO A 308 61.06 -9.94 -9.94
N GLY A 309 60.52 -9.69 -8.74
CA GLY A 309 60.80 -10.45 -7.53
C GLY A 309 60.23 -11.88 -7.54
N LEU A 310 59.31 -12.20 -8.46
CA LEU A 310 58.76 -13.55 -8.64
C LEU A 310 59.72 -14.50 -9.36
N GLY A 311 60.63 -13.96 -10.18
CA GLY A 311 61.61 -14.76 -10.93
C GLY A 311 60.96 -15.82 -11.83
N GLY A 312 59.80 -15.53 -12.42
CA GLY A 312 59.03 -16.47 -13.25
C GLY A 312 58.32 -17.60 -12.47
N VAL A 313 58.23 -17.52 -11.14
CA VAL A 313 57.52 -18.51 -10.32
C VAL A 313 56.32 -17.87 -9.63
N ILE A 314 55.13 -18.46 -9.84
CA ILE A 314 53.88 -18.03 -9.20
C ILE A 314 53.48 -19.09 -8.18
N SER A 315 53.48 -18.73 -6.90
CA SER A 315 53.24 -19.69 -5.80
C SER A 315 51.87 -19.54 -5.13
N THR A 316 51.18 -18.42 -5.36
CA THR A 316 49.87 -18.15 -4.75
C THR A 316 48.86 -17.73 -5.80
N ASN A 317 47.57 -17.98 -5.53
CA ASN A 317 46.49 -17.53 -6.40
C ASN A 317 46.43 -16.00 -6.50
N THR A 318 46.81 -15.25 -5.46
CA THR A 318 46.87 -13.78 -5.52
C THR A 318 47.88 -13.30 -6.56
N GLN A 319 49.10 -13.86 -6.56
CA GLN A 319 50.11 -13.57 -7.56
C GLN A 319 49.63 -13.94 -8.97
N PHE A 320 48.95 -15.08 -9.13
CA PHE A 320 48.42 -15.46 -10.45
C PHE A 320 47.29 -14.54 -10.91
N ALA A 321 46.36 -14.20 -10.01
CA ALA A 321 45.26 -13.28 -10.27
C ALA A 321 45.78 -11.88 -10.66
N GLU A 322 46.83 -11.41 -10.00
CA GLU A 322 47.49 -10.15 -10.29
C GLU A 322 48.12 -10.11 -11.69
N VAL A 323 48.86 -11.16 -12.07
CA VAL A 323 49.44 -11.31 -13.42
C VAL A 323 48.32 -11.39 -14.47
N LEU A 324 47.28 -12.18 -14.21
CA LEU A 324 46.11 -12.27 -15.08
C LEU A 324 45.39 -10.92 -15.19
N ASN A 325 45.21 -10.19 -14.09
CA ASN A 325 44.59 -8.88 -14.07
C ASN A 325 45.39 -7.88 -14.91
N ALA A 326 46.72 -7.88 -14.80
CA ALA A 326 47.57 -7.02 -15.62
C ALA A 326 47.40 -7.27 -17.13
N LYS A 327 47.13 -8.52 -17.53
CA LYS A 327 46.90 -8.89 -18.93
C LYS A 327 45.46 -8.66 -19.38
N LEU A 328 44.47 -8.88 -18.51
CA LEU A 328 43.04 -8.87 -18.86
C LEU A 328 42.36 -7.51 -18.63
N TYR A 329 42.83 -6.71 -17.68
CA TYR A 329 42.23 -5.41 -17.36
C TYR A 329 42.19 -4.44 -18.56
N PRO A 330 43.25 -4.32 -19.39
CA PRO A 330 43.21 -3.49 -20.60
C PRO A 330 42.21 -3.96 -21.65
N HIS A 331 41.81 -5.24 -21.59
CA HIS A 331 40.80 -5.84 -22.47
C HIS A 331 39.40 -5.83 -21.85
N GLY A 332 39.20 -5.17 -20.71
CA GLY A 332 37.88 -5.03 -20.10
C GLY A 332 37.45 -6.21 -19.25
N ALA A 333 38.38 -6.95 -18.64
CA ALA A 333 38.06 -7.93 -17.61
C ALA A 333 38.93 -7.76 -16.36
N SER A 334 38.29 -7.79 -15.19
CA SER A 334 38.96 -7.73 -13.90
C SER A 334 39.18 -9.13 -13.35
N VAL A 335 40.32 -9.34 -12.68
CA VAL A 335 40.66 -10.62 -12.07
C VAL A 335 41.00 -10.41 -10.60
N ALA A 336 40.45 -11.26 -9.73
CA ALA A 336 40.69 -11.20 -8.30
C ALA A 336 40.87 -12.59 -7.70
N GLY A 337 41.81 -12.70 -6.76
CA GLY A 337 41.84 -13.79 -5.77
C GLY A 337 40.72 -13.55 -4.76
N ASN A 338 39.91 -14.58 -4.50
CA ASN A 338 38.72 -14.43 -3.67
C ASN A 338 39.01 -14.60 -2.19
N TYR A 339 38.04 -14.17 -1.38
CA TYR A 339 38.04 -14.35 0.08
C TYR A 339 36.97 -15.38 0.45
N ILE A 340 37.26 -16.25 1.41
CA ILE A 340 36.27 -17.11 2.07
C ILE A 340 35.24 -16.23 2.79
N ASN A 341 35.71 -15.12 3.37
CA ASN A 341 34.86 -14.14 4.01
C ASN A 341 35.46 -12.73 3.85
N ALA A 342 34.75 -11.87 3.11
CA ALA A 342 35.18 -10.50 2.84
C ALA A 342 35.14 -9.60 4.08
N SER A 343 34.28 -9.86 5.06
CA SER A 343 34.15 -9.03 6.27
C SER A 343 35.19 -9.37 7.35
N THR A 344 35.78 -10.56 7.30
CA THR A 344 36.91 -10.94 8.17
C THR A 344 38.27 -10.89 7.46
N GLY A 345 38.29 -10.63 6.14
CA GLY A 345 39.50 -10.63 5.31
C GLY A 345 40.12 -12.02 5.14
N LEU A 346 39.38 -13.10 5.42
CA LEU A 346 39.90 -14.47 5.31
C LEU A 346 40.01 -14.86 3.84
N HIS A 347 41.24 -14.93 3.32
CA HIS A 347 41.53 -15.22 1.92
C HIS A 347 41.27 -16.69 1.54
N ASN A 348 40.74 -16.92 0.35
CA ASN A 348 40.62 -18.25 -0.25
C ASN A 348 41.87 -18.50 -1.11
N PRO A 349 42.74 -19.48 -0.76
CA PRO A 349 44.01 -19.68 -1.45
C PRO A 349 43.89 -20.33 -2.84
N THR A 350 42.71 -20.82 -3.23
CA THR A 350 42.53 -21.51 -4.53
C THR A 350 41.63 -20.74 -5.49
N LEU A 351 40.63 -20.00 -4.98
CA LEU A 351 39.61 -19.43 -5.86
C LEU A 351 40.06 -18.12 -6.52
N ILE A 352 40.02 -18.08 -7.85
CA ILE A 352 40.20 -16.87 -8.66
C ILE A 352 38.94 -16.65 -9.50
N THR A 353 38.49 -15.40 -9.61
CA THR A 353 37.35 -15.03 -10.46
C THR A 353 37.79 -13.99 -11.48
N ILE A 354 37.35 -14.20 -12.72
CA ILE A 354 37.48 -13.25 -13.83
C ILE A 354 36.07 -12.70 -14.09
N THR A 355 35.93 -11.38 -14.10
CA THR A 355 34.65 -10.68 -14.25
C THR A 355 34.74 -9.68 -15.39
N THR A 356 33.73 -9.64 -16.27
CA THR A 356 33.70 -8.61 -17.30
C THR A 356 33.50 -7.21 -16.70
N LEU A 357 34.15 -6.21 -17.29
CA LEU A 357 33.98 -4.78 -16.99
C LEU A 357 33.02 -4.07 -17.95
N GLN A 358 32.44 -4.78 -18.93
CA GLN A 358 31.45 -4.23 -19.87
C GLN A 358 31.97 -3.00 -20.62
N GLN A 359 33.18 -3.11 -21.18
CA GLN A 359 33.86 -1.99 -21.85
C GLN A 359 33.63 -1.96 -23.36
N HIS A 360 33.41 -3.11 -24.00
CA HIS A 360 33.38 -3.23 -25.46
C HIS A 360 31.96 -3.25 -26.03
N GLY A 361 30.95 -3.43 -25.17
CA GLY A 361 29.55 -3.47 -25.54
C GLY A 361 28.64 -3.52 -24.31
N TYR A 362 27.34 -3.67 -24.55
CA TYR A 362 26.32 -3.73 -23.49
C TYR A 362 26.01 -5.16 -23.02
N GLY A 363 26.73 -6.16 -23.53
CA GLY A 363 26.64 -7.54 -23.07
C GLY A 363 27.35 -7.73 -21.73
N SER A 364 26.90 -8.72 -20.97
CA SER A 364 27.49 -9.09 -19.68
C SER A 364 28.01 -10.52 -19.77
N HIS A 365 28.91 -10.78 -20.72
CA HIS A 365 29.42 -12.12 -20.99
C HIS A 365 30.91 -12.20 -20.69
N VAL A 366 31.34 -13.33 -20.16
CA VAL A 366 32.76 -13.70 -20.12
C VAL A 366 32.88 -15.17 -20.48
N GLU A 367 33.78 -15.47 -21.40
CA GLU A 367 34.09 -16.83 -21.80
C GLU A 367 35.59 -17.00 -21.95
N ILE A 368 36.10 -18.10 -21.41
CA ILE A 368 37.44 -18.61 -21.64
C ILE A 368 37.31 -19.81 -22.56
N SER A 369 38.09 -19.83 -23.63
CA SER A 369 38.14 -20.95 -24.57
C SER A 369 39.57 -21.17 -25.06
N ALA A 370 39.79 -22.23 -25.84
CA ALA A 370 41.09 -22.55 -26.44
C ALA A 370 42.28 -22.54 -25.47
N VAL A 371 42.08 -23.02 -24.23
CA VAL A 371 43.12 -23.07 -23.21
C VAL A 371 44.20 -24.08 -23.60
N SER A 372 45.46 -23.65 -23.61
CA SER A 372 46.63 -24.48 -23.82
C SER A 372 47.76 -24.09 -22.87
N SER A 373 48.64 -25.03 -22.55
CA SER A 373 49.88 -24.75 -21.83
C SER A 373 51.02 -25.62 -22.34
N SER A 374 52.24 -25.09 -22.23
CA SER A 374 53.50 -25.77 -22.57
C SER A 374 54.46 -25.52 -21.42
N GLY A 375 55.20 -26.53 -20.97
CA GLY A 375 56.24 -26.38 -19.92
C GLY A 375 55.77 -25.95 -18.53
N VAL A 376 54.48 -25.67 -18.34
CA VAL A 376 53.82 -25.24 -17.10
C VAL A 376 52.35 -25.73 -17.09
N SER A 377 51.74 -25.86 -15.92
CA SER A 377 50.29 -26.16 -15.83
C SER A 377 49.45 -24.93 -16.22
N THR A 378 48.17 -25.12 -16.54
CA THR A 378 47.26 -24.01 -16.89
C THR A 378 46.91 -23.09 -15.71
N GLY A 379 47.39 -23.38 -14.50
CA GLY A 379 47.07 -22.59 -13.30
C GLY A 379 45.59 -22.65 -12.90
N GLY A 380 44.87 -23.67 -13.37
CA GLY A 380 43.43 -23.82 -13.12
C GLY A 380 42.53 -23.28 -14.24
N LEU A 381 43.09 -22.60 -15.24
CA LEU A 381 42.33 -22.17 -16.42
C LEU A 381 41.74 -23.38 -17.16
N LYS A 382 40.46 -23.25 -17.53
CA LYS A 382 39.67 -24.23 -18.28
C LYS A 382 38.69 -23.47 -19.19
N THR A 383 38.16 -24.16 -20.19
CA THR A 383 37.03 -23.61 -20.96
C THR A 383 35.82 -23.45 -20.04
N ASP A 384 35.30 -22.23 -19.95
CA ASP A 384 34.16 -21.89 -19.11
C ASP A 384 33.52 -20.60 -19.62
N ALA A 385 32.22 -20.42 -19.40
CA ALA A 385 31.50 -19.23 -19.83
C ALA A 385 30.38 -18.89 -18.86
N ASP A 386 30.10 -17.60 -18.70
CA ASP A 386 29.00 -17.11 -17.86
C ASP A 386 28.37 -15.84 -18.44
N PHE A 387 27.05 -15.73 -18.27
CA PHE A 387 26.26 -14.56 -18.61
C PHE A 387 25.69 -13.92 -17.35
N GLY A 388 26.02 -12.65 -17.15
CA GLY A 388 25.39 -11.83 -16.15
C GLY A 388 24.01 -11.36 -16.58
N TYR A 389 23.02 -11.51 -15.70
CA TYR A 389 21.67 -11.02 -15.96
C TYR A 389 21.62 -9.49 -15.97
N ARG A 390 20.81 -8.93 -16.86
CA ARG A 390 20.51 -7.50 -16.86
C ARG A 390 19.56 -7.17 -15.71
N GLY A 391 19.88 -6.14 -14.95
CA GLY A 391 18.98 -5.57 -13.95
C GLY A 391 18.03 -4.52 -14.52
N SER A 392 18.07 -4.28 -15.84
CA SER A 392 17.21 -3.31 -16.50
C SER A 392 15.76 -3.78 -16.66
N GLY A 393 15.45 -5.03 -16.30
CA GLY A 393 14.12 -5.61 -16.34
C GLY A 393 13.62 -5.92 -14.93
N LEU A 394 12.39 -5.53 -14.62
CA LEU A 394 11.71 -5.80 -13.36
C LEU A 394 10.37 -6.48 -13.68
N ALA A 395 10.10 -7.62 -13.03
CA ALA A 395 8.81 -8.30 -13.14
C ALA A 395 8.04 -8.13 -11.83
N LEU A 396 7.01 -7.28 -11.87
CA LEU A 396 6.11 -7.05 -10.74
C LEU A 396 5.10 -8.19 -10.69
N ASN A 397 5.05 -8.95 -9.60
CA ASN A 397 4.02 -9.97 -9.40
C ASN A 397 2.68 -9.28 -9.10
N PHE A 398 1.85 -9.14 -10.13
CA PHE A 398 0.61 -8.40 -10.05
C PHE A 398 -0.40 -9.08 -9.14
N LYS A 399 -0.90 -8.31 -8.17
CA LYS A 399 -2.08 -8.64 -7.38
C LYS A 399 -3.08 -7.49 -7.51
N PRO A 400 -4.37 -7.80 -7.75
CA PRO A 400 -5.41 -6.78 -7.80
C PRO A 400 -5.45 -5.94 -6.53
N PHE A 401 -5.77 -4.67 -6.69
CA PHE A 401 -5.92 -3.75 -5.58
C PHE A 401 -6.96 -2.69 -5.87
N ILE A 402 -7.39 -1.99 -4.82
CA ILE A 402 -8.40 -0.94 -4.89
C ILE A 402 -7.83 0.30 -4.21
N VAL A 403 -7.88 1.44 -4.89
CA VAL A 403 -7.65 2.74 -4.27
C VAL A 403 -8.96 3.17 -3.62
N HIS A 404 -9.05 2.97 -2.31
CA HIS A 404 -10.25 3.25 -1.53
C HIS A 404 -10.50 4.75 -1.38
N MET A 405 -11.77 5.13 -1.20
CA MET A 405 -12.13 6.48 -0.78
C MET A 405 -11.59 6.77 0.64
N ASP A 406 -11.32 8.04 0.93
CA ASP A 406 -10.90 8.47 2.26
C ASP A 406 -11.97 9.33 2.95
N GLY A 407 -12.96 8.66 3.54
CA GLY A 407 -14.05 9.31 4.25
C GLY A 407 -14.88 10.23 3.34
N LYS A 408 -14.62 11.53 3.36
CA LYS A 408 -15.27 12.52 2.48
C LYS A 408 -14.44 12.89 1.25
N ASP A 409 -13.17 12.47 1.23
CA ASP A 409 -12.32 12.66 0.08
C ASP A 409 -12.66 11.61 -0.99
N THR A 410 -13.27 12.10 -2.08
CA THR A 410 -13.64 11.28 -3.22
C THR A 410 -12.43 10.88 -4.06
N ASP A 411 -11.33 11.63 -3.96
CA ASP A 411 -10.08 11.35 -4.65
C ASP A 411 -9.34 10.17 -4.00
N GLY A 412 -9.71 9.81 -2.77
CA GLY A 412 -9.26 8.60 -2.09
C GLY A 412 -7.89 8.71 -1.45
N ILE A 413 -7.28 7.56 -1.19
CA ILE A 413 -5.91 7.49 -0.63
C ILE A 413 -4.87 7.80 -1.71
N ASP A 414 -3.85 8.59 -1.38
CA ASP A 414 -2.76 8.94 -2.31
C ASP A 414 -1.61 7.94 -2.15
N VAL A 415 -1.26 7.29 -3.25
CA VAL A 415 -0.17 6.32 -3.34
C VAL A 415 1.01 7.03 -3.95
N SER A 416 2.15 7.05 -3.26
CA SER A 416 3.38 7.64 -3.81
C SER A 416 4.53 6.64 -3.82
N PHE A 417 5.40 6.77 -4.80
CA PHE A 417 6.65 6.02 -4.90
C PHE A 417 7.68 6.81 -5.69
N THR A 418 8.94 6.48 -5.52
CA THR A 418 10.00 6.94 -6.42
C THR A 418 10.42 5.82 -7.34
N PHE A 419 10.83 6.16 -8.56
CA PHE A 419 11.28 5.20 -9.56
C PHE A 419 12.54 5.70 -10.27
N SER A 420 13.44 4.77 -10.56
CA SER A 420 14.68 5.05 -11.30
C SER A 420 15.09 3.88 -12.16
N VAL A 421 15.72 4.21 -13.29
CA VAL A 421 16.26 3.25 -14.25
C VAL A 421 17.73 3.58 -14.50
N ASN A 422 18.56 2.54 -14.64
CA ASN A 422 19.97 2.62 -15.03
C ASN A 422 20.83 3.56 -14.18
N GLY A 423 20.54 3.65 -12.88
CA GLY A 423 21.29 4.48 -11.94
C GLY A 423 21.07 5.99 -12.09
N ALA A 424 20.10 6.41 -12.90
CA ALA A 424 19.66 7.80 -12.95
C ALA A 424 19.03 8.23 -11.62
N SER A 425 18.97 9.54 -11.38
CA SER A 425 18.32 10.08 -10.18
C SER A 425 16.85 9.62 -10.12
N PRO A 426 16.38 9.10 -8.98
CA PRO A 426 14.97 8.75 -8.82
C PRO A 426 14.04 9.94 -9.02
N GLN A 427 12.91 9.70 -9.67
CA GLN A 427 11.78 10.64 -9.81
C GLN A 427 10.61 10.16 -8.95
N ALA A 428 9.80 11.09 -8.44
CA ALA A 428 8.65 10.79 -7.60
C ALA A 428 7.35 10.77 -8.41
N TYR A 429 6.51 9.78 -8.15
CA TYR A 429 5.21 9.58 -8.77
C TYR A 429 4.17 9.40 -7.67
N SER A 430 2.96 9.87 -7.94
CA SER A 430 1.81 9.53 -7.12
C SER A 430 0.55 9.33 -7.96
N PHE A 431 -0.40 8.57 -7.42
CA PHE A 431 -1.72 8.40 -8.00
C PHE A 431 -2.75 8.18 -6.89
N ASP A 432 -3.96 8.63 -7.17
CA ASP A 432 -5.12 8.49 -6.30
C ASP A 432 -6.26 7.77 -7.06
N ARG A 433 -7.43 7.69 -6.43
CA ARG A 433 -8.60 7.01 -7.01
C ARG A 433 -9.08 7.72 -8.27
N THR A 434 -9.09 9.05 -8.26
CA THR A 434 -9.55 9.86 -9.39
C THR A 434 -8.65 9.62 -10.60
N TYR A 435 -7.32 9.63 -10.41
CA TYR A 435 -6.35 9.32 -11.45
C TYR A 435 -6.54 7.91 -12.02
N VAL A 436 -6.68 6.89 -11.16
CA VAL A 436 -6.92 5.50 -11.61
C VAL A 436 -8.21 5.40 -12.43
N ASN A 437 -9.28 6.05 -11.97
CA ASN A 437 -10.57 6.08 -12.65
C ASN A 437 -10.50 6.75 -14.02
N GLU A 438 -9.79 7.88 -14.13
CA GLU A 438 -9.59 8.59 -15.39
C GLU A 438 -8.78 7.76 -16.38
N VAL A 439 -7.65 7.18 -15.95
CA VAL A 439 -6.75 6.40 -16.80
C VAL A 439 -7.41 5.10 -17.29
N LEU A 440 -8.15 4.41 -16.42
CA LEU A 440 -8.80 3.14 -16.76
C LEU A 440 -10.23 3.32 -17.29
N ASN A 441 -10.76 4.54 -17.29
CA ASN A 441 -12.14 4.87 -17.66
C ASN A 441 -13.17 4.07 -16.82
N ARG A 442 -13.06 4.19 -15.49
CA ARG A 442 -13.88 3.51 -14.46
C ARG A 442 -14.29 4.49 -13.35
N ASP A 443 -15.07 4.03 -12.38
CA ASP A 443 -15.49 4.79 -11.19
C ASP A 443 -15.28 4.04 -9.85
N ASP A 444 -14.69 2.84 -9.91
CA ASP A 444 -14.57 1.91 -8.79
C ASP A 444 -13.18 1.91 -8.12
N GLY A 445 -12.21 2.64 -8.67
CA GLY A 445 -10.83 2.75 -8.16
C GLY A 445 -10.03 1.45 -8.21
N LYS A 446 -10.52 0.46 -8.97
CA LYS A 446 -9.92 -0.87 -9.03
C LYS A 446 -8.89 -0.98 -10.13
N VAL A 447 -7.80 -1.66 -9.81
CA VAL A 447 -6.84 -2.19 -10.78
C VAL A 447 -6.96 -3.71 -10.70
N GLU A 448 -7.66 -4.32 -11.66
CA GLU A 448 -8.11 -5.72 -11.57
C GLU A 448 -7.19 -6.67 -12.34
N THR A 449 -6.48 -6.17 -13.35
CA THR A 449 -5.64 -6.96 -14.25
C THR A 449 -4.23 -6.38 -14.40
N SER A 450 -3.30 -7.20 -14.88
CA SER A 450 -1.95 -6.76 -15.22
C SER A 450 -1.96 -5.75 -16.38
N ASP A 451 -2.92 -5.84 -17.29
CA ASP A 451 -3.15 -4.85 -18.36
C ASP A 451 -3.58 -3.48 -17.81
N ASP A 452 -4.47 -3.46 -16.80
CA ASP A 452 -4.84 -2.22 -16.11
C ASP A 452 -3.60 -1.58 -15.46
N MET A 453 -2.79 -2.40 -14.80
CA MET A 453 -1.57 -1.93 -14.13
C MET A 453 -0.51 -1.43 -15.13
N ALA A 454 -0.35 -2.11 -16.28
CA ALA A 454 0.54 -1.65 -17.34
C ALA A 454 0.08 -0.29 -17.90
N THR A 455 -1.23 -0.11 -18.11
CA THR A 455 -1.82 1.16 -18.55
C THR A 455 -1.57 2.28 -17.54
N LEU A 456 -1.75 2.00 -16.25
CA LEU A 456 -1.47 2.95 -15.17
C LEU A 456 0.01 3.32 -15.08
N LEU A 457 0.92 2.36 -15.25
CA LEU A 457 2.35 2.64 -15.22
C LEU A 457 2.81 3.41 -16.46
N HIS A 458 2.26 3.14 -17.64
CA HIS A 458 2.50 3.95 -18.83
C HIS A 458 2.10 5.41 -18.62
N SER A 459 0.90 5.66 -18.07
CA SER A 459 0.43 7.03 -17.83
C SER A 459 1.30 7.80 -16.82
N LEU A 460 1.93 7.10 -15.88
CA LEU A 460 2.83 7.70 -14.88
C LEU A 460 4.26 7.89 -15.39
N LEU A 461 4.82 6.91 -16.11
CA LEU A 461 6.26 6.81 -16.35
C LEU A 461 6.71 7.26 -17.74
N ASP A 462 5.87 7.14 -18.78
CA ASP A 462 6.30 7.30 -20.18
C ASP A 462 6.87 8.70 -20.49
N ASN A 463 6.37 9.74 -19.81
CA ASN A 463 6.82 11.12 -20.04
C ASN A 463 8.27 11.34 -19.61
N ASP A 464 8.68 10.74 -18.49
CA ASP A 464 10.02 10.89 -17.93
C ASP A 464 10.98 9.78 -18.41
N TRP A 465 10.44 8.62 -18.77
CA TRP A 465 11.17 7.43 -19.18
C TRP A 465 10.66 6.86 -20.52
N PRO A 466 10.77 7.61 -21.64
CA PRO A 466 10.19 7.23 -22.92
C PRO A 466 10.78 5.96 -23.56
N ASP A 467 11.93 5.51 -23.06
CA ASP A 467 12.59 4.28 -23.50
C ASP A 467 12.18 3.04 -22.67
N LEU A 468 11.20 3.16 -21.77
CA LEU A 468 10.68 1.99 -21.07
C LEU A 468 9.77 1.15 -21.96
N VAL A 469 9.88 -0.16 -21.79
CA VAL A 469 8.94 -1.15 -22.28
C VAL A 469 8.18 -1.66 -21.06
N ILE A 470 6.87 -1.37 -21.00
CA ILE A 470 5.98 -1.83 -19.93
C ILE A 470 4.96 -2.76 -20.58
N GLU A 471 4.95 -4.03 -20.19
CA GLU A 471 4.12 -5.05 -20.82
C GLU A 471 3.43 -5.90 -19.75
N ALA A 472 2.14 -6.17 -19.95
CA ALA A 472 1.40 -7.12 -19.14
C ALA A 472 1.73 -8.56 -19.59
N SER A 473 2.01 -9.44 -18.63
CA SER A 473 2.27 -10.86 -18.87
C SER A 473 1.58 -11.73 -17.81
N ALA A 474 0.36 -12.19 -18.13
CA ALA A 474 -0.48 -13.01 -17.25
C ALA A 474 -0.60 -12.45 -15.82
N ARG A 475 0.23 -12.93 -14.87
CA ARG A 475 0.26 -12.49 -13.45
C ARG A 475 1.34 -11.45 -13.14
N TYR A 476 1.99 -10.90 -14.16
CA TYR A 476 3.08 -9.96 -13.98
C TYR A 476 2.89 -8.71 -14.83
N VAL A 477 3.51 -7.63 -14.39
CA VAL A 477 3.82 -6.48 -15.24
C VAL A 477 5.32 -6.38 -15.35
N VAL A 478 5.81 -6.42 -16.58
CA VAL A 478 7.23 -6.42 -16.90
C VAL A 478 7.63 -5.02 -17.32
N ILE A 479 8.59 -4.43 -16.62
CA ILE A 479 9.14 -3.09 -16.88
C ILE A 479 10.59 -3.26 -17.28
N LYS A 480 10.96 -2.89 -18.51
CA LYS A 480 12.33 -3.03 -19.03
C LYS A 480 12.81 -1.72 -19.63
N SER A 481 14.09 -1.38 -19.44
CA SER A 481 14.71 -0.34 -20.27
C SER A 481 14.98 -0.88 -21.68
N ASN A 482 14.64 -0.11 -22.71
CA ASN A 482 15.07 -0.37 -24.07
C ASN A 482 16.62 -0.28 -24.18
N ARG A 483 17.16 -0.88 -25.24
CA ARG A 483 18.57 -1.19 -25.48
C ARG A 483 19.56 -0.01 -25.44
N MET A 484 19.11 1.25 -25.43
CA MET A 484 19.96 2.41 -25.70
C MET A 484 20.33 3.30 -24.50
N SER A 485 19.78 3.09 -23.30
CA SER A 485 19.88 4.07 -22.20
C SER A 485 20.77 3.67 -21.01
N ILE A 486 21.89 2.96 -21.23
CA ILE A 486 22.85 2.68 -20.13
C ILE A 486 24.00 3.69 -20.20
N ALA A 487 23.93 4.74 -19.38
CA ALA A 487 25.03 5.67 -19.18
C ALA A 487 26.06 5.10 -18.18
N ASN A 488 27.34 5.16 -18.56
CA ASN A 488 28.56 5.05 -17.73
C ASN A 488 28.36 4.69 -16.25
N GLY A 489 28.65 3.45 -15.84
CA GLY A 489 28.71 3.14 -14.40
C GLY A 489 28.67 1.69 -13.93
N GLY A 490 28.67 0.70 -14.83
CA GLY A 490 28.92 -0.71 -14.47
C GLY A 490 27.83 -1.45 -13.69
N VAL A 491 26.70 -0.82 -13.33
CA VAL A 491 25.56 -1.53 -12.73
C VAL A 491 24.23 -1.02 -13.28
N VAL A 492 23.57 -1.86 -14.08
CA VAL A 492 22.23 -1.64 -14.62
C VAL A 492 21.19 -1.99 -13.54
N ARG A 493 20.22 -1.09 -13.28
CA ARG A 493 19.22 -1.28 -12.22
C ARG A 493 17.85 -0.75 -12.67
N ALA A 494 16.79 -1.40 -12.26
CA ALA A 494 15.43 -0.89 -12.31
C ALA A 494 14.86 -1.00 -10.89
N SER A 495 14.37 0.10 -10.32
CA SER A 495 13.95 0.10 -8.93
C SER A 495 12.82 1.07 -8.67
N HIS A 496 11.92 0.64 -7.79
CA HIS A 496 11.08 1.53 -7.02
C HIS A 496 11.75 1.74 -5.65
N SER A 497 11.55 2.90 -5.03
CA SER A 497 11.97 3.17 -3.66
C SER A 497 11.00 4.14 -2.99
N ALA A 498 11.02 4.23 -1.65
CA ALA A 498 10.16 5.15 -0.89
C ALA A 498 8.67 5.05 -1.27
N THR A 499 8.13 3.84 -1.29
CA THR A 499 6.71 3.60 -1.57
C THR A 499 5.89 3.82 -0.31
N SER A 500 4.95 4.77 -0.36
CA SER A 500 4.07 5.08 0.75
C SER A 500 2.62 5.19 0.29
N VAL A 501 1.70 4.88 1.21
CA VAL A 501 0.28 5.12 1.02
C VAL A 501 -0.09 6.13 2.09
N SER A 502 -0.56 7.29 1.66
CA SER A 502 -1.08 8.30 2.56
C SER A 502 -2.59 8.18 2.64
N VAL A 503 -3.07 8.15 3.87
CA VAL A 503 -4.48 8.13 4.19
C VAL A 503 -4.77 9.49 4.80
N THR A 504 -5.18 10.42 3.94
CA THR A 504 -5.66 11.75 4.32
C THR A 504 -7.01 11.66 5.03
N SER A 505 -7.01 11.17 6.27
CA SER A 505 -8.21 11.29 7.10
C SER A 505 -8.60 12.77 7.16
N PRO A 506 -9.87 13.13 6.93
CA PRO A 506 -10.34 14.49 7.13
C PRO A 506 -10.34 14.77 8.63
N VAL A 507 -9.18 15.11 9.16
CA VAL A 507 -9.02 15.82 10.42
C VAL A 507 -8.27 17.10 10.05
N PRO A 508 -8.95 18.25 10.12
CA PRO A 508 -8.55 19.21 11.15
C PRO A 508 -9.71 20.08 11.68
N PRO A 509 -9.52 20.88 12.74
CA PRO A 509 -8.71 20.72 13.96
C PRO A 509 -9.52 20.17 15.15
#